data_AF-A0A918M7G8-F1
#
_entry.id   AF-A0A918M7G8-F1
#
_cell.length_a   1.000
_cell.length_b   1.000
_cell.length_c   1.000
_cell.angle_alpha   90.00
_cell.angle_beta   90.00
_cell.angle_gamma   90.00
#
_symmetry.space_group_name_H-M   'P 1'
#
loop_
_entity.id
_entity.type
_entity.pdbx_description
1 polymer ?
#
loop_
_entity_poly.entity_id
_entity_poly.type
_entity_poly.pdbx_seq_one_letter_code
_entity_poly.pdbx_strand_id
1 'polypeptide(L)' 'MHARCPSKPWRLVVSSPGGPVTKPQRSEAATHTAVDEEKQTTADRIIVEKWADGRWDEWIRWVRTDNTWHAE' A
#
# COMPACT_ATOMS: atom_id res chain seq x y z
N MET A 1 17.43 -19.21 6.77
CA MET A 1 17.73 -17.81 7.13
C MET A 1 16.39 -17.11 7.34
N HIS A 2 16.08 -16.66 8.56
CA HIS A 2 14.91 -15.80 8.76
C HIS A 2 15.27 -14.40 8.25
N ALA A 3 14.58 -13.93 7.22
CA ALA A 3 14.74 -12.56 6.75
C ALA A 3 14.36 -11.61 7.90
N ARG A 4 15.26 -10.66 8.21
CA ARG A 4 15.08 -9.75 9.35
C ARG A 4 13.83 -8.89 9.11
N CYS A 5 12.91 -8.89 10.06
CA CYS A 5 11.70 -8.08 9.98
C CYS A 5 12.09 -6.60 9.77
N PRO A 6 11.55 -5.92 8.75
CA PRO A 6 11.84 -4.52 8.50
C PRO A 6 11.25 -3.64 9.61
N SER A 7 11.90 -2.51 9.90
CA SER A 7 11.43 -1.52 10.89
C SER A 7 10.08 -0.89 10.54
N LYS A 8 9.70 -0.99 9.26
CA LYS A 8 8.43 -0.58 8.70
C LYS A 8 7.80 -1.79 8.01
N PRO A 9 7.01 -2.61 8.73
CA PRO A 9 6.46 -3.86 8.21
C PRO A 9 5.21 -3.66 7.34
N TRP A 10 4.91 -2.43 6.96
CA TRP A 10 3.80 -2.06 6.10
C TRP A 10 4.34 -1.25 4.92
N ARG A 11 3.73 -1.35 3.75
CA ARG A 11 4.01 -0.44 2.64
C ARG A 11 2.81 -0.31 1.73
N LEU A 12 2.68 0.87 1.11
CA LEU A 12 1.73 1.10 0.03
C LEU A 12 2.49 1.05 -1.29
N VAL A 13 1.90 0.43 -2.31
CA VAL A 13 2.33 0.48 -3.70
C VAL A 13 1.26 1.23 -4.46
N VAL A 14 1.56 2.49 -4.79
CA VAL A 14 0.63 3.42 -5.43
C VAL A 14 0.94 3.45 -6.92
N SER A 15 -0.06 3.23 -7.76
CA SER A 15 0.09 3.37 -9.21
C SER A 15 0.06 4.86 -9.55
N SER A 16 1.09 5.32 -10.26
CA SER A 16 1.25 6.72 -10.67
C SER A 16 1.70 6.80 -12.12
N PRO A 17 1.51 7.93 -12.82
CA PRO A 17 1.87 8.06 -14.25
C PRO A 17 3.34 7.78 -14.56
N GLY A 18 4.24 8.02 -13.59
CA GLY A 18 5.68 7.74 -13.69
C GLY A 18 6.09 6.31 -13.30
N GLY A 19 5.12 5.43 -13.02
CA GLY A 19 5.35 4.08 -12.50
C GLY A 19 4.92 3.93 -11.03
N PRO A 20 4.92 2.70 -10.51
CA PRO A 20 4.49 2.43 -9.14
C PRO A 20 5.46 3.02 -8.11
N VAL A 21 4.91 3.74 -7.12
CA VAL A 21 5.68 4.32 -6.02
C VAL A 21 5.42 3.52 -4.75
N THR A 22 6.49 3.08 -4.08
CA THR A 22 6.39 2.35 -2.81
C THR A 22 6.61 3.28 -1.62
N LYS A 23 5.66 3.32 -0.68
CA LYS A 23 5.67 4.17 0.53
C LYS A 23 5.66 3.30 1.80
N PRO A 24 6.80 3.10 2.48
CA PRO A 24 6.88 2.24 3.67
C PRO A 24 6.30 2.91 4.92
N GLN A 25 5.52 2.16 5.69
CA GLN A 25 4.80 2.58 6.88
C GLN A 25 5.16 1.74 8.11
N ARG A 26 5.12 2.38 9.28
CA ARG A 26 5.51 1.76 10.56
C ARG A 26 4.38 0.96 11.22
N SER A 27 3.14 1.25 10.87
CA SER A 27 1.96 0.65 11.49
C SER A 27 0.79 0.59 10.51
N GLU A 28 -0.17 -0.26 10.81
CA GLU A 28 -1.44 -0.38 10.10
C GLU A 28 -2.22 0.95 10.11
N ALA A 29 -2.35 1.60 11.27
CA ALA A 29 -3.04 2.89 11.34
C ALA A 29 -2.40 3.96 10.43
N ALA A 30 -1.06 4.04 10.39
CA ALA A 30 -0.37 4.94 9.48
C ALA A 30 -0.57 4.56 8.01
N THR A 31 -0.77 3.27 7.73
CA THR A 31 -1.07 2.74 6.40
C THR A 31 -2.46 3.16 5.95
N HIS A 32 -3.47 3.07 6.81
CA HIS A 32 -4.82 3.54 6.52
C HIS A 32 -4.84 5.05 6.23
N THR A 33 -4.21 5.87 7.09
CA THR A 33 -4.12 7.31 6.85
C THR A 33 -3.44 7.61 5.51
N ALA A 34 -2.33 6.94 5.20
CA ALA A 34 -1.65 7.10 3.93
C ALA A 34 -2.54 6.69 2.74
N VAL A 35 -3.31 5.60 2.85
CA VAL A 35 -4.26 5.21 1.78
C VAL A 35 -5.28 6.32 1.53
N ASP A 36 -5.85 6.91 2.58
CA ASP A 36 -6.83 7.97 2.44
C ASP A 36 -6.24 9.27 1.86
N GLU A 37 -4.97 9.57 2.15
CA GLU A 37 -4.22 10.64 1.49
C GLU A 37 -4.02 10.32 -0.01
N GLU A 38 -3.58 9.11 -0.35
CA GLU A 38 -3.36 8.70 -1.75
C GLU A 38 -4.66 8.65 -2.56
N LYS A 39 -5.80 8.31 -1.95
CA LYS A 39 -7.12 8.32 -2.62
C LYS A 39 -7.51 9.71 -3.14
N GLN A 40 -6.95 10.78 -2.58
CA GLN A 40 -7.16 12.17 -3.01
C GLN A 40 -6.24 12.56 -4.19
N THR A 41 -5.31 11.70 -4.59
CA THR A 41 -4.37 11.96 -5.69
C THR A 41 -4.90 11.45 -7.04
N THR A 42 -4.06 11.49 -8.07
CA THR A 42 -4.34 10.95 -9.41
C THR A 42 -4.12 9.44 -9.51
N ALA A 43 -3.82 8.76 -8.41
CA ALA A 43 -3.67 7.31 -8.41
C ALA A 43 -4.97 6.60 -8.83
N ASP A 44 -4.79 5.55 -9.62
CA ASP A 44 -5.84 4.64 -10.10
C ASP A 44 -5.86 3.32 -9.32
N ARG A 45 -4.76 2.97 -8.65
CA ARG A 45 -4.64 1.75 -7.84
C ARG A 45 -3.68 1.93 -6.67
N ILE A 46 -4.08 1.46 -5.48
CA ILE A 46 -3.26 1.44 -4.27
C ILE A 46 -3.27 0.03 -3.71
N ILE A 47 -2.10 -0.58 -3.58
CA ILE A 47 -1.94 -1.91 -2.96
C ILE A 47 -1.29 -1.69 -1.60
N VAL A 48 -1.83 -2.29 -0.54
CA VAL A 48 -1.20 -2.35 0.77
C VAL A 48 -0.56 -3.71 0.92
N GLU A 49 0.73 -3.73 1.23
CA GLU A 49 1.46 -4.95 1.53
C GLU A 49 1.93 -4.95 2.98
N LYS A 50 1.91 -6.15 3.58
CA LYS A 50 2.41 -6.43 4.91
C LYS A 50 3.63 -7.34 4.81
N TRP A 51 4.66 -7.05 5.58
CA TRP A 51 5.74 -8.01 5.78
C TRP A 51 5.29 -9.08 6.78
N ALA A 52 5.18 -10.32 6.30
CA ALA A 52 4.88 -11.50 7.09
C ALA A 52 5.74 -12.66 6.57
N ASP A 53 6.17 -13.56 7.46
CA ASP A 53 6.87 -14.80 7.08
C ASP A 53 8.09 -14.63 6.16
N GLY A 54 8.78 -13.48 6.27
CA GLY A 54 9.98 -13.18 5.48
C GLY A 54 9.72 -12.71 4.05
N ARG A 55 8.49 -12.33 3.72
CA ARG A 55 8.11 -11.75 2.42
C ARG A 55 7.08 -10.64 2.57
N TRP A 56 6.87 -9.88 1.50
CA TRP A 56 5.76 -8.95 1.39
C TRP A 56 4.55 -9.70 0.83
N ASP A 57 3.45 -9.68 1.55
CA ASP A 57 2.17 -10.22 1.12
C ASP A 57 1.19 -9.06 0.92
N GLU A 58 0.41 -9.10 -0.16
CA GLU A 58 -0.69 -8.18 -0.38
C GLU A 58 -1.76 -8.40 0.69
N TRP A 59 -2.13 -7.31 1.37
CA TRP A 59 -3.18 -7.35 2.38
C TRP A 59 -4.52 -6.86 1.85
N ILE A 60 -4.51 -5.67 1.26
CA ILE A 60 -5.73 -5.06 0.71
C ILE A 60 -5.36 -4.29 -0.55
N ARG A 61 -6.22 -4.38 -1.56
CA ARG A 61 -6.07 -3.64 -2.79
C ARG A 61 -7.22 -2.66 -2.93
N TRP A 62 -6.90 -1.46 -3.39
CA TRP A 62 -7.86 -0.44 -3.76
C TRP A 62 -7.73 -0.15 -5.25
N VAL A 63 -8.85 -0.15 -5.95
CA VAL A 63 -8.94 0.17 -7.38
C VAL A 63 -9.94 1.31 -7.57
N ARG A 64 -9.58 2.30 -8.40
CA ARG A 64 -10.46 3.41 -8.73
C ARG A 64 -11.18 3.14 -10.05
N THR A 65 -12.51 3.08 -9.99
CA THR A 65 -13.39 2.91 -11.15
C THR A 65 -14.39 4.06 -11.16
N ASP A 66 -14.49 4.81 -12.27
CA ASP A 66 -15.44 5.93 -12.42
C ASP A 66 -15.46 6.88 -11.22
N ASN A 67 -14.26 7.29 -10.77
CA ASN A 67 -14.03 8.17 -9.63
C ASN A 67 -14.39 7.60 -8.24
N THR A 68 -14.76 6.32 -8.15
CA THR A 68 -15.08 5.60 -6.91
C THR A 68 -13.98 4.61 -6.56
N TRP A 69 -13.63 4.51 -5.28
CA TRP A 69 -12.65 3.54 -4.80
C TRP A 69 -13.34 2.27 -4.30
N HIS A 70 -12.87 1.13 -4.80
CA HIS A 70 -13.34 -0.20 -4.42
C HIS A 70 -12.20 -0.96 -3.72
N ALA A 71 -12.51 -1.60 -2.60
CA ALA A 71 -11.59 -2.53 -1.95
C ALA A 71 -11.80 -3.94 -2.52
N GLU A 72 -10.70 -4.59 -2.91
CA GLU A 72 -10.62 -5.98 -3.37
C GLU A 72 -9.81 -6.84 -2.39
#